data_AF-A0A948C539-F1
#
_entry.id   AF-A0A948C539-F1
#
_cell.length_a   1.000
_cell.length_b   1.000
_cell.length_c   1.000
_cell.angle_alpha   90.00
_cell.angle_beta   90.00
_cell.angle_gamma   90.00
#
_symmetry.space_group_name_H-M   'P 1'
#
loop_
_entity.id
_entity.type
_entity.pdbx_description
1 polymer ?
#
loop_
_entity_poly.entity_id
_entity_poly.type
_entity_poly.pdbx_seq_one_letter_code
_entity_poly.pdbx_strand_id
1 'polypeptide(L)' 'MPIALHKYPELCKKHFMKLVSSQDHAFAALHGAVRSGGTFVYIPK' A
#
# COMPACT_ATOMS: atom_id res chain seq x y z
N MET A 1 -4.36 5.78 -5.35
CA MET A 1 -4.59 5.01 -4.11
C MET A 1 -6.01 5.09 -3.56
N PRO A 2 -6.62 6.26 -3.29
CA PRO A 2 -7.90 6.33 -2.56
C PRO A 2 -9.06 5.59 -3.24
N ILE A 3 -9.13 5.61 -4.58
CA ILE A 3 -10.16 4.86 -5.32
C ILE A 3 -9.97 3.35 -5.18
N ALA A 4 -8.73 2.87 -5.28
CA ALA A 4 -8.41 1.44 -5.19
C ALA A 4 -8.67 0.89 -3.78
N LEU A 5 -8.38 1.67 -2.73
CA LEU A 5 -8.66 1.29 -1.34
C LEU A 5 -10.17 1.11 -1.08
N HIS A 6 -11.02 1.93 -1.70
CA HIS A 6 -12.47 1.81 -1.54
C HIS A 6 -13.07 0.70 -2.42
N LYS A 7 -12.64 0.58 -3.68
CA LYS A 7 -13.22 -0.39 -4.64
C LYS A 7 -12.65 -1.80 -4.51
N TYR A 8 -11.38 -1.92 -4.13
CA TYR A 8 -10.63 -3.18 -4.10
C TYR A 8 -9.79 -3.33 -2.82
N PRO A 9 -10.41 -3.23 -1.61
CA PRO A 9 -9.69 -3.23 -0.34
C PRO A 9 -8.84 -4.48 -0.12
N GLU A 10 -9.35 -5.65 -0.49
CA GLU A 10 -8.68 -6.95 -0.31
C GLU A 10 -7.40 -7.06 -1.15
N LEU A 11 -7.44 -6.60 -2.40
CA LEU A 11 -6.28 -6.56 -3.29
C LEU A 11 -5.21 -5.59 -2.76
N CYS A 12 -5.62 -4.39 -2.32
CA CYS A 12 -4.69 -3.44 -1.74
C CYS A 12 -4.05 -3.99 -0.45
N LYS A 13 -4.84 -4.58 0.46
CA LYS A 13 -4.35 -5.15 1.73
C LYS A 13 -3.35 -6.27 1.53
N LYS A 14 -3.55 -7.13 0.51
CA LYS A 14 -2.63 -8.24 0.19
C LYS A 14 -1.25 -7.77 -0.28
N HIS A 15 -1.17 -6.61 -0.92
CA HIS A 15 0.05 -6.13 -1.57
C HIS A 15 0.70 -4.92 -0.87
N PHE A 16 -0.02 -4.22 0.00
CA PHE A 16 0.50 -3.06 0.72
C PHE A 16 1.61 -3.47 1.69
N MET A 17 2.74 -2.74 1.66
CA MET A 17 3.91 -2.96 2.52
C MET A 17 4.45 -4.40 2.53
N LYS A 18 4.20 -5.18 1.47
CA LYS A 18 4.70 -6.56 1.38
C LYS A 18 6.20 -6.64 1.07
N LEU A 19 6.70 -5.74 0.22
CA LEU A 19 8.11 -5.73 -0.20
C LEU A 19 8.97 -4.82 0.70
N VAL A 20 8.42 -3.67 1.10
CA VAL A 20 9.06 -2.72 2.02
C VAL A 20 8.28 -2.79 3.32
N SER A 21 8.90 -3.29 4.37
CA SER A 21 8.26 -3.45 5.67
C SER A 21 8.24 -2.13 6.43
N SER A 22 7.26 -1.95 7.30
CA SER A 22 7.23 -0.80 8.23
C SER A 22 8.39 -0.81 9.22
N GLN A 23 9.11 -1.93 9.36
CA GLN A 23 10.29 -2.02 10.25
C GLN A 23 11.61 -1.64 9.57
N ASP A 24 11.65 -1.41 8.25
CA ASP A 24 12.92 -1.22 7.54
C ASP A 24 13.66 0.05 7.98
N HIS A 25 12.95 1.18 8.09
CA HIS A 25 13.48 2.45 8.58
C HIS A 25 12.35 3.44 8.92
N ALA A 26 12.69 4.55 9.59
CA ALA A 26 11.74 5.55 10.06
C ALA A 26 10.78 6.07 8.97
N PHE A 27 11.27 6.30 7.74
CA PHE A 27 10.40 6.74 6.63
C PHE A 27 9.42 5.67 6.14
N ALA A 28 9.77 4.38 6.19
CA ALA A 28 8.87 3.30 5.82
C ALA A 28 7.78 3.12 6.88
N ALA A 29 8.14 3.25 8.16
CA ALA A 29 7.18 3.31 9.26
C ALA A 29 6.20 4.48 9.09
N LEU A 30 6.71 5.69 8.79
CA LEU A 30 5.88 6.86 8.54
C LEU A 30 4.96 6.67 7.33
N HIS A 31 5.46 6.12 6.22
CA HIS A 31 4.65 5.81 5.04
C HIS A 31 3.54 4.80 5.37
N GLY A 32 3.84 3.74 6.12
CA GLY A 32 2.87 2.75 6.54
C GLY A 32 1.78 3.34 7.47
N ALA A 33 2.18 4.22 8.39
CA ALA A 33 1.26 4.88 9.33
C ALA A 33 0.34 5.89 8.63
N VAL A 34 0.91 6.73 7.77
CA VAL A 34 0.19 7.85 7.14
C VAL A 34 -0.49 7.42 5.83
N ARG A 35 -0.09 6.28 5.24
CA ARG A 35 -0.50 5.83 3.91
C ARG A 35 -0.44 7.00 2.93
N SER A 36 0.77 7.55 2.73
CA SER A 36 1.03 8.86 2.12
C SER A 36 0.62 9.01 0.63
N GLY A 37 -0.24 8.14 0.11
CA GLY A 37 -0.77 8.18 -1.24
C GLY A 37 -0.07 7.22 -2.20
N GLY A 38 -0.10 7.56 -3.49
CA GLY A 38 0.53 6.79 -4.58
C GLY A 38 -0.45 6.17 -5.57
N THR A 39 0.10 5.42 -6.52
CA THR A 39 -0.64 4.76 -7.59
C THR A 39 -0.67 3.25 -7.36
N PHE A 40 -1.83 2.63 -7.57
CA PHE A 40 -1.98 1.17 -7.48
C PHE A 40 -2.34 0.65 -8.87
N VAL A 41 -1.44 -0.14 -9.46
CA VAL A 41 -1.62 -0.76 -10.78
C VAL A 41 -1.69 -2.26 -10.60
N TYR A 42 -2.72 -2.88 -11.18
CA TYR A 42 -2.94 -4.32 -11.13
C TYR A 42 -3.33 -4.81 -12.53
N ILE A 43 -2.66 -5.85 -13.00
CA ILE A 43 -2.94 -6.50 -14.29
C ILE A 43 -3.47 -7.91 -13.97
N PRO A 44 -4.73 -8.24 -14.31
CA PRO A 44 -5.25 -9.59 -14.16
C PRO A 44 -4.53 -10.55 -15.12
N LYS A 45 -4.57 -11.85 -14.81
CA LYS A 45 -4.07 -12.88 -15.72
C LYS A 45 -4.93 -12.99 -16.98
#